data_AF-A0A9D9L5G8-F1
#
_entry.id   AF-A0A9D9L5G8-F1
#
_cell.length_a   1.000
_cell.length_b   1.000
_cell.length_c   1.000
_cell.angle_alpha   90.00
_cell.angle_beta   90.00
_cell.angle_gamma   90.00
#
_symmetry.space_group_name_H-M   'P 1'
#
loop_
_entity.id
_entity.type
_entity.pdbx_description
1 polymer ?
#
loop_
_entity_poly.entity_id
_entity_poly.type
_entity_poly.pdbx_seq_one_letter_code
_entity_poly.pdbx_strand_id
1 'polypeptide(L)'
;GANILAQYRSAEERKYLLNTLIINGETYQGKTLDEMPDKLFEGADPAGEIGKVQLAMVEASRYCERFDFTAASKIYESVLSNEKIPSLFINECKCELMFCYIMTGESDSKIDELYDNDLKKYIHITEKFMITRPRLMYAYYYIYKKDNAQADKYYNLIQSMAKDYICEGECRQELKVTAYIKEKY
;
A
#
# COMPACT_ATOMS: atom_id res chain seq x y z
N GLY A 1 -4.46 -22.05 5.75
CA GLY A 1 -3.90 -23.08 6.66
C GLY A 1 -2.92 -22.51 7.66
N ALA A 2 -1.82 -21.90 7.19
CA ALA A 2 -0.72 -21.43 8.05
C ALA A 2 -1.12 -20.39 9.12
N ASN A 3 -1.97 -19.40 8.78
CA ASN A 3 -2.42 -18.38 9.74
C ASN A 3 -3.17 -18.95 10.95
N ILE A 4 -4.04 -19.94 10.74
CA ILE A 4 -4.82 -20.56 11.84
C ILE A 4 -3.88 -21.34 12.78
N LEU A 5 -2.84 -21.99 12.24
CA LEU A 5 -1.86 -22.74 13.03
C LEU A 5 -0.91 -21.83 13.82
N ALA A 6 -0.51 -20.68 13.26
CA ALA A 6 0.30 -19.68 13.97
C ALA A 6 -0.50 -19.02 15.11
N GLN A 7 -1.77 -18.67 14.86
CA GLN A 7 -2.70 -18.12 15.86
C GLN A 7 -2.94 -19.05 17.05
N TYR A 8 -2.96 -20.36 16.82
CA TYR A 8 -3.09 -21.34 17.91
C TYR A 8 -1.85 -21.33 18.83
N ARG A 9 -0.67 -21.03 18.28
CA ARG A 9 0.63 -21.20 18.96
C ARG A 9 1.13 -19.96 19.72
N SER A 10 0.73 -18.75 19.34
CA SER A 10 1.27 -17.52 19.94
C SER A 10 0.17 -16.52 20.32
N ALA A 11 0.21 -16.04 21.57
CA ALA A 11 -0.64 -14.95 22.03
C ALA A 11 -0.31 -13.62 21.32
N GLU A 12 0.95 -13.42 20.94
CA GLU A 12 1.37 -12.23 20.19
C GLU A 12 0.81 -12.24 18.75
N GLU A 13 0.86 -13.37 18.05
CA GLU A 13 0.28 -13.47 16.70
C GLU A 13 -1.23 -13.20 16.69
N ARG A 14 -1.94 -13.60 17.76
CA ARG A 14 -3.35 -13.25 17.94
C ARG A 14 -3.55 -11.75 18.15
N LYS A 15 -2.65 -11.07 18.87
CA LYS A 15 -2.68 -9.62 19.06
C LYS A 15 -2.52 -8.91 17.72
N TYR A 16 -1.52 -9.27 16.91
CA TYR A 16 -1.28 -8.62 15.61
C TYR A 16 -2.44 -8.84 14.63
N LEU A 17 -2.98 -10.06 14.57
CA LEU A 17 -4.18 -10.32 13.78
C LEU A 17 -5.36 -9.47 14.26
N LEU A 18 -5.61 -9.43 15.58
CA LEU A 18 -6.71 -8.63 16.14
C LEU A 18 -6.55 -7.15 15.80
N ASN A 19 -5.33 -6.60 15.93
CA ASN A 19 -5.04 -5.24 15.54
C ASN A 19 -5.36 -4.99 14.06
N THR A 20 -4.90 -5.86 13.15
CA THR A 20 -5.19 -5.73 11.72
C THR A 20 -6.69 -5.82 11.42
N LEU A 21 -7.44 -6.69 12.12
CA LEU A 21 -8.89 -6.78 11.97
C LEU A 21 -9.61 -5.54 12.48
N ILE A 22 -9.16 -4.96 13.60
CA ILE A 22 -9.68 -3.69 14.12
C ILE A 22 -9.40 -2.58 13.12
N ILE A 23 -8.16 -2.47 12.63
CA ILE A 23 -7.78 -1.48 11.61
C ILE A 23 -8.69 -1.61 10.39
N ASN A 24 -8.82 -2.81 9.83
CA ASN A 24 -9.69 -3.03 8.67
C ASN A 24 -11.14 -2.63 8.97
N GLY A 25 -11.70 -3.01 10.12
CA GLY A 25 -13.05 -2.63 10.50
C GLY A 25 -13.24 -1.11 10.57
N GLU A 26 -12.29 -0.41 11.17
CA GLU A 26 -12.30 1.05 11.28
C GLU A 26 -12.12 1.73 9.91
N THR A 27 -11.26 1.19 9.04
CA THR A 27 -11.07 1.71 7.67
C THR A 27 -12.34 1.56 6.84
N TYR A 28 -13.04 0.44 6.94
CA TYR A 28 -14.34 0.26 6.27
C TYR A 28 -15.44 1.15 6.86
N GLN A 29 -15.31 1.60 8.12
CA GLN A 29 -16.19 2.59 8.75
C GLN A 29 -15.78 4.05 8.44
N GLY A 30 -14.81 4.24 7.53
CA GLY A 30 -14.44 5.55 7.04
C GLY A 30 -13.25 6.17 7.74
N LYS A 31 -12.69 5.59 8.81
CA LYS A 31 -11.48 6.14 9.44
C LYS A 31 -10.25 5.92 8.59
N THR A 32 -9.41 6.94 8.44
CA THR A 32 -8.09 6.75 7.82
C THR A 32 -7.11 6.12 8.81
N LEU A 33 -5.98 5.62 8.31
CA LEU A 33 -4.97 5.00 9.18
C LEU A 33 -4.37 6.01 10.16
N ASP A 34 -4.23 7.27 9.75
CA ASP A 34 -3.72 8.35 10.60
C ASP A 34 -4.68 8.73 11.74
N GLU A 35 -5.99 8.58 11.54
CA GLU A 35 -7.03 8.83 12.56
C GLU A 35 -7.06 7.74 13.67
N MET A 36 -6.35 6.63 13.49
CA MET A 36 -6.31 5.52 14.44
C MET A 36 -5.20 5.66 15.49
N PRO A 37 -5.38 5.11 16.70
CA PRO A 37 -4.38 5.25 17.78
C PRO A 37 -3.12 4.41 17.50
N ASP A 38 -1.95 4.96 17.84
CA ASP A 38 -0.62 4.36 17.58
C ASP A 38 -0.47 2.95 18.14
N LYS A 39 -1.11 2.65 19.28
CA LYS A 39 -1.12 1.32 19.92
C LYS A 39 -1.55 0.17 19.00
N LEU A 40 -2.34 0.47 17.94
CA LEU A 40 -2.76 -0.55 16.98
C LEU A 40 -1.62 -0.99 16.06
N PHE A 41 -0.60 -0.16 15.88
CA PHE A 41 0.53 -0.40 14.99
C PHE A 41 1.78 -0.89 15.73
N GLU A 42 1.76 -0.91 17.06
CA GLU A 42 2.87 -1.39 17.88
C GLU A 42 3.22 -2.87 17.63
N GLY A 43 4.53 -3.15 17.53
CA GLY A 43 5.07 -4.50 17.35
C GLY A 43 5.06 -5.00 15.90
N ALA A 44 4.81 -4.11 14.94
CA ALA A 44 5.12 -4.32 13.54
C ALA A 44 6.60 -4.73 13.35
N ASP A 45 6.83 -5.73 12.50
CA ASP A 45 8.17 -6.21 12.17
C ASP A 45 8.16 -6.75 10.73
N PRO A 46 8.77 -6.03 9.77
CA PRO A 46 8.80 -6.45 8.37
C PRO A 46 9.62 -7.73 8.11
N ALA A 47 10.54 -8.08 9.02
CA ALA A 47 11.31 -9.32 8.97
C ALA A 47 10.72 -10.44 9.85
N GLY A 48 9.58 -10.17 10.50
CA GLY A 48 8.96 -11.05 11.46
C GLY A 48 8.11 -12.17 10.85
N GLU A 49 7.29 -12.76 11.71
CA GLU A 49 6.23 -13.69 11.30
C GLU A 49 5.08 -12.94 10.60
N ILE A 50 4.22 -13.70 9.92
CA ILE A 50 3.21 -13.14 9.00
C ILE A 50 2.29 -12.09 9.62
N GLY A 51 1.90 -12.22 10.90
CA GLY A 51 1.07 -11.23 11.57
C GLY A 51 1.79 -9.89 11.77
N LYS A 52 3.08 -9.93 12.10
CA LYS A 52 3.91 -8.73 12.25
C LYS A 52 4.24 -8.08 10.91
N VAL A 53 4.49 -8.89 9.88
CA VAL A 53 4.72 -8.41 8.50
C VAL A 53 3.46 -7.70 7.99
N GLN A 54 2.29 -8.30 8.20
CA GLN A 54 1.03 -7.68 7.79
C GLN A 54 0.83 -6.34 8.49
N LEU A 55 1.11 -6.25 9.80
CA LEU A 55 1.01 -5.00 10.53
C LEU A 55 2.02 -3.96 10.04
N ALA A 56 3.25 -4.37 9.71
CA ALA A 56 4.26 -3.49 9.13
C ALA A 56 3.84 -2.93 7.76
N MET A 57 3.21 -3.74 6.90
CA MET A 57 2.69 -3.26 5.62
C MET A 57 1.60 -2.19 5.80
N VAL A 58 0.72 -2.37 6.80
CA VAL A 58 -0.32 -1.39 7.14
C VAL A 58 0.30 -0.12 7.75
N GLU A 59 1.33 -0.25 8.58
CA GLU A 59 2.10 0.88 9.10
C GLU A 59 2.78 1.66 7.96
N ALA A 60 3.36 0.99 6.97
CA ALA A 60 3.93 1.63 5.78
C ALA A 60 2.88 2.44 5.00
N SER A 61 1.65 1.91 4.84
CA SER A 61 0.55 2.66 4.23
C SER A 61 0.16 3.90 5.05
N ARG A 62 0.27 3.86 6.38
CA ARG A 62 0.07 5.04 7.25
C ARG A 62 1.17 6.09 7.06
N TYR A 63 2.42 5.68 6.84
CA TYR A 63 3.48 6.60 6.45
C TYR A 63 3.19 7.26 5.09
N CYS A 64 2.65 6.51 4.12
CA CYS A 64 2.20 7.08 2.84
C CYS A 64 1.09 8.13 3.03
N GLU A 65 0.12 7.91 3.93
CA GLU A 65 -0.93 8.89 4.25
C GLU A 65 -0.34 10.20 4.83
N ARG A 66 0.79 10.09 5.53
CA ARG A 66 1.56 11.21 6.09
C ARG A 66 2.57 11.79 5.11
N PHE A 67 2.60 11.30 3.87
CA PHE A 67 3.55 11.66 2.82
C PHE A 67 5.02 11.38 3.14
N ASP A 68 5.29 10.50 4.10
CA ASP A 68 6.64 10.01 4.42
C ASP A 68 6.95 8.74 3.60
N PHE A 69 7.09 8.94 2.30
CA PHE A 69 7.33 7.84 1.35
C PHE A 69 8.70 7.17 1.56
N THR A 70 9.66 7.88 2.17
CA THR A 70 10.98 7.33 2.50
C THR A 70 10.92 6.37 3.69
N ALA A 71 10.11 6.67 4.71
CA ALA A 71 9.87 5.70 5.79
C ALA A 71 9.11 4.49 5.27
N ALA A 72 8.06 4.71 4.46
CA ALA A 72 7.28 3.63 3.85
C ALA A 72 8.14 2.70 2.96
N SER A 73 9.00 3.26 2.10
CA SER A 73 9.84 2.47 1.19
C SER A 73 10.75 1.51 1.94
N LYS A 74 11.38 1.96 3.04
CA LYS A 74 12.27 1.12 3.87
C LYS A 74 11.54 -0.08 4.46
N ILE A 75 10.28 0.10 4.87
CA ILE A 75 9.47 -1.01 5.38
C ILE A 75 9.18 -2.00 4.25
N TYR A 76 8.74 -1.54 3.08
CA TYR A 76 8.45 -2.43 1.95
C TYR A 76 9.70 -3.17 1.45
N GLU A 77 10.85 -2.51 1.37
CA GLU A 77 12.15 -3.15 1.06
C GLU A 77 12.48 -4.25 2.07
N SER A 78 12.28 -3.98 3.37
CA SER A 78 12.52 -4.96 4.42
C SER A 78 11.55 -6.14 4.35
N VAL A 79 10.28 -5.91 3.98
CA VAL A 79 9.31 -6.99 3.75
C VAL A 79 9.73 -7.84 2.55
N LEU A 80 10.14 -7.23 1.44
CA LEU A 80 10.58 -7.96 0.24
C LEU A 80 11.86 -8.77 0.47
N SER A 81 12.66 -8.40 1.47
CA SER A 81 13.85 -9.17 1.87
C SER A 81 13.51 -10.39 2.75
N ASN A 82 12.25 -10.55 3.17
CA ASN A 82 11.80 -11.67 3.99
C ASN A 82 11.35 -12.85 3.10
N GLU A 83 12.17 -13.90 3.01
CA GLU A 83 11.91 -15.06 2.14
C GLU A 83 10.67 -15.89 2.51
N LYS A 84 10.08 -15.65 3.70
CA LYS A 84 8.98 -16.47 4.25
C LYS A 84 7.59 -15.90 3.94
N ILE A 85 7.50 -14.76 3.25
CA ILE A 85 6.21 -14.10 3.03
C ILE A 85 5.47 -14.68 1.81
N PRO A 86 4.12 -14.69 1.82
CA PRO A 86 3.34 -15.14 0.68
C PRO A 86 3.57 -14.29 -0.56
N SER A 87 3.48 -14.90 -1.75
CA SER A 87 3.60 -14.19 -3.04
C SER A 87 2.61 -13.04 -3.22
N LEU A 88 1.44 -13.13 -2.60
CA LEU A 88 0.48 -12.02 -2.55
C LEU A 88 1.10 -10.79 -1.88
N PHE A 89 1.74 -10.95 -0.73
CA PHE A 89 2.36 -9.84 0.00
C PHE A 89 3.54 -9.26 -0.77
N ILE A 90 4.29 -10.11 -1.49
CA ILE A 90 5.35 -9.66 -2.40
C ILE A 90 4.77 -8.71 -3.45
N ASN A 91 3.71 -9.11 -4.15
CA ASN A 91 3.11 -8.27 -5.19
C ASN A 91 2.52 -6.95 -4.65
N GLU A 92 1.87 -7.01 -3.48
CA GLU A 92 1.38 -5.82 -2.79
C GLU A 92 2.53 -4.85 -2.44
N CYS A 93 3.60 -5.37 -1.82
CA CYS A 93 4.77 -4.57 -1.46
C CYS A 93 5.47 -4.01 -2.68
N LYS A 94 5.59 -4.77 -3.78
CA LYS A 94 6.17 -4.26 -5.03
C LYS A 94 5.37 -3.08 -5.59
N CYS A 95 4.03 -3.14 -5.58
CA CYS A 95 3.19 -2.02 -6.01
C CYS A 95 3.44 -0.77 -5.17
N GLU A 96 3.39 -0.89 -3.85
CA GLU A 96 3.54 0.25 -2.94
C GLU A 96 4.97 0.78 -2.90
N LEU A 97 5.98 -0.08 -3.03
CA LEU A 97 7.38 0.32 -3.16
C LEU A 97 7.63 1.08 -4.46
N MET A 98 7.08 0.61 -5.57
CA MET A 98 7.16 1.32 -6.86
C MET A 98 6.58 2.73 -6.74
N PHE A 99 5.45 2.86 -6.06
CA PHE A 99 4.87 4.16 -5.77
C PHE A 99 5.81 5.03 -4.94
N CYS A 100 6.35 4.51 -3.84
CA CYS A 100 7.28 5.26 -2.99
C CYS A 100 8.51 5.73 -3.77
N TYR A 101 9.11 4.86 -4.60
CA TYR A 101 10.25 5.20 -5.45
C TYR A 101 9.96 6.35 -6.42
N ILE A 102 8.77 6.36 -7.05
CA ILE A 102 8.34 7.47 -7.91
C ILE A 102 8.23 8.76 -7.09
N MET A 103 7.63 8.69 -5.90
CA MET A 103 7.42 9.86 -5.04
C MET A 103 8.73 10.42 -4.47
N THR A 104 9.73 9.58 -4.19
CA THR A 104 11.03 10.00 -3.65
C THR A 104 12.06 10.34 -4.72
N GLY A 105 11.75 10.15 -6.01
CA GLY A 105 12.70 10.38 -7.10
C GLY A 105 13.86 9.38 -7.10
N GLU A 106 13.59 8.12 -6.74
CA GLU A 106 14.57 7.04 -6.84
C GLU A 106 14.95 6.78 -8.31
N SER A 107 16.09 6.12 -8.56
CA SER A 107 16.58 5.91 -9.92
C SER A 107 15.59 5.19 -10.84
N ASP A 108 15.47 5.66 -12.09
CA ASP A 108 14.68 5.04 -13.16
C ASP A 108 14.95 3.53 -13.29
N SER A 109 16.22 3.12 -13.14
CA SER A 109 16.61 1.70 -13.19
C SER A 109 15.90 0.84 -12.15
N LYS A 110 15.74 1.32 -10.91
CA LYS A 110 15.03 0.59 -9.86
C LYS A 110 13.53 0.52 -10.11
N ILE A 111 12.95 1.60 -10.65
CA ILE A 111 11.52 1.64 -11.01
C ILE A 111 11.24 0.66 -12.16
N ASP A 112 12.07 0.67 -13.20
CA ASP A 112 11.93 -0.19 -14.37
C ASP A 112 12.20 -1.67 -14.04
N GLU A 113 13.14 -1.96 -13.14
CA GLU A 113 13.38 -3.32 -12.63
C GLU A 113 12.16 -3.85 -11.85
N LEU A 114 11.57 -3.02 -10.99
CA LEU A 114 10.40 -3.39 -10.20
C LEU A 114 9.15 -3.56 -11.07
N TYR A 115 9.00 -2.74 -12.11
CA TYR A 115 7.87 -2.77 -13.04
C TYR A 115 8.02 -3.82 -14.16
N ASP A 116 8.30 -5.05 -13.73
CA ASP A 116 8.43 -6.23 -14.58
C ASP A 116 7.08 -6.67 -15.21
N ASN A 117 7.12 -7.69 -16.07
CA ASN A 117 5.93 -8.19 -16.76
C ASN A 117 4.89 -8.82 -15.81
N ASP A 118 5.30 -9.30 -14.65
CA ASP A 118 4.40 -9.95 -13.70
C ASP A 118 3.72 -8.92 -12.81
N LEU A 119 4.44 -7.89 -12.36
CA LEU A 119 3.85 -6.76 -11.66
C LEU A 119 2.87 -5.99 -12.57
N LYS A 120 3.19 -5.83 -13.85
CA LYS A 120 2.26 -5.25 -14.86
C LYS A 120 0.94 -6.01 -14.93
N LYS A 121 1.00 -7.35 -15.05
CA LYS A 121 -0.20 -8.19 -15.07
C LYS A 121 -0.96 -8.08 -13.76
N TYR A 122 -0.26 -8.08 -12.63
CA TYR A 122 -0.87 -7.96 -11.30
C TYR A 122 -1.64 -6.64 -11.14
N ILE A 123 -1.01 -5.52 -11.50
CA ILE A 123 -1.63 -4.19 -11.50
C ILE A 123 -2.86 -4.18 -12.41
N HIS A 124 -2.74 -4.68 -13.64
CA HIS A 124 -3.87 -4.70 -14.59
C HIS A 124 -5.07 -5.53 -14.11
N ILE A 125 -4.82 -6.60 -13.36
CA ILE A 125 -5.90 -7.42 -12.77
C ILE A 125 -6.55 -6.67 -11.59
N THR A 126 -5.72 -6.07 -10.73
CA THR A 126 -6.16 -5.50 -9.45
C THR A 126 -6.70 -4.08 -9.54
N GLU A 127 -6.33 -3.31 -10.57
CA GLU A 127 -6.78 -1.92 -10.77
C GLU A 127 -8.30 -1.76 -10.93
N LYS A 128 -9.00 -2.86 -11.23
CA LYS A 128 -10.45 -2.87 -11.39
C LYS A 128 -11.20 -2.74 -10.06
N PHE A 129 -10.55 -3.05 -8.94
CA PHE A 129 -11.21 -3.11 -7.62
C PHE A 129 -10.36 -2.53 -6.47
N MET A 130 -9.09 -2.22 -6.68
CA MET A 130 -8.21 -1.58 -5.69
C MET A 130 -7.86 -0.16 -6.15
N ILE A 131 -8.33 0.86 -5.44
CA ILE A 131 -8.11 2.28 -5.79
C ILE A 131 -6.63 2.71 -5.69
N THR A 132 -5.83 1.96 -4.91
CA THR A 132 -4.37 2.12 -4.80
C THR A 132 -3.65 1.91 -6.14
N ARG A 133 -4.16 1.06 -7.05
CA ARG A 133 -3.50 0.80 -8.35
C ARG A 133 -3.68 1.96 -9.32
N PRO A 134 -4.89 2.50 -9.56
CA PRO A 134 -5.03 3.74 -10.31
C PRO A 134 -4.20 4.88 -9.72
N ARG A 135 -4.08 4.99 -8.38
CA ARG A 135 -3.21 5.98 -7.73
C ARG A 135 -1.73 5.76 -8.07
N LEU A 136 -1.22 4.53 -7.98
CA LEU A 136 0.15 4.21 -8.43
C LEU A 136 0.35 4.57 -9.91
N MET A 137 -0.58 4.18 -10.78
CA MET A 137 -0.46 4.43 -12.21
C MET A 137 -0.58 5.91 -12.56
N TYR A 138 -1.38 6.67 -11.83
CA TYR A 138 -1.40 8.12 -11.95
C TYR A 138 -0.03 8.72 -11.66
N ALA A 139 0.61 8.37 -10.53
CA ALA A 139 1.95 8.82 -10.21
C ALA A 139 2.98 8.41 -11.28
N TYR A 140 2.90 7.16 -11.75
CA TYR A 140 3.77 6.63 -12.79
C TYR A 140 3.67 7.43 -14.10
N TYR A 141 2.46 7.70 -14.58
CA TYR A 141 2.31 8.44 -15.83
C TYR A 141 2.56 9.93 -15.68
N TYR A 142 2.16 10.53 -14.55
CA TYR A 142 2.27 11.96 -14.32
C TYR A 142 3.71 12.39 -14.01
N ILE A 143 4.37 11.73 -13.06
CA ILE A 143 5.71 12.12 -12.57
C ILE A 143 6.79 11.45 -13.42
N TYR A 144 6.71 10.13 -13.58
CA TYR A 144 7.80 9.33 -14.16
C TYR A 144 7.81 9.37 -15.69
N LYS A 145 6.70 8.99 -16.35
CA LYS A 145 6.62 9.02 -17.82
C LYS A 145 6.30 10.39 -18.41
N LYS A 146 5.76 11.31 -17.62
CA LYS A 146 5.29 12.64 -18.07
C LYS A 146 4.32 12.54 -19.26
N ASP A 147 3.46 11.52 -19.22
CA ASP A 147 2.39 11.29 -20.19
C ASP A 147 1.07 11.77 -19.59
N ASN A 148 0.75 13.04 -19.85
CA ASN A 148 -0.45 13.68 -19.29
C ASN A 148 -1.74 12.99 -19.74
N ALA A 149 -1.79 12.44 -20.97
CA ALA A 149 -3.00 11.79 -21.47
C ALA A 149 -3.31 10.51 -20.68
N GLN A 150 -2.29 9.70 -20.38
CA GLN A 150 -2.47 8.53 -19.52
C GLN A 150 -2.67 8.92 -18.05
N ALA A 151 -1.97 9.94 -17.56
CA ALA A 151 -2.18 10.44 -16.21
C ALA A 151 -3.64 10.88 -15.98
N ASP A 152 -4.21 11.67 -16.89
CA ASP A 152 -5.60 12.12 -16.82
C ASP A 152 -6.59 10.95 -16.84
N LYS A 153 -6.30 9.91 -17.62
CA LYS A 153 -7.10 8.68 -17.63
C LYS A 153 -7.16 8.04 -16.23
N TYR A 154 -6.02 7.87 -15.57
CA TYR A 154 -5.99 7.27 -14.22
C TYR A 154 -6.54 8.21 -13.16
N TYR A 155 -6.30 9.52 -13.25
CA TYR A 155 -6.92 10.50 -12.36
C TYR A 155 -8.46 10.42 -12.43
N ASN A 156 -9.04 10.40 -13.63
CA ASN A 156 -10.48 10.25 -13.82
C ASN A 156 -11.00 8.89 -13.34
N LEU A 157 -10.22 7.81 -13.49
CA LEU A 157 -10.58 6.50 -12.95
C LEU A 157 -10.67 6.53 -11.42
N ILE A 158 -9.72 7.17 -10.73
CA ILE A 158 -9.77 7.36 -9.27
C ILE A 158 -11.05 8.09 -8.87
N GLN A 159 -11.37 9.21 -9.54
CA GLN A 159 -12.60 9.97 -9.26
C GLN A 159 -13.87 9.16 -9.52
N SER A 160 -13.85 8.26 -10.51
CA SER A 160 -14.99 7.37 -10.79
C SER A 160 -15.14 6.32 -9.70
N MET A 161 -14.06 5.63 -9.33
CA MET A 161 -14.07 4.57 -8.32
C MET A 161 -14.44 5.12 -6.94
N ALA A 162 -13.99 6.34 -6.61
CA ALA A 162 -14.25 6.95 -5.32
C ALA A 162 -15.74 7.13 -4.98
N LYS A 163 -16.64 7.13 -5.98
CA LYS A 163 -18.08 7.35 -5.77
C LYS A 163 -18.77 6.20 -5.06
N ASP A 164 -18.30 4.98 -5.26
CA ASP A 164 -18.91 3.74 -4.79
C ASP A 164 -17.89 2.76 -4.18
N TYR A 165 -16.69 3.25 -3.86
CA TYR A 165 -15.65 2.45 -3.23
C TYR A 165 -16.06 2.00 -1.82
N ILE A 166 -16.04 0.69 -1.58
CA ILE A 166 -16.59 0.09 -0.35
C ILE A 166 -15.77 0.46 0.90
N CYS A 167 -14.45 0.58 0.76
CA CYS A 167 -13.56 0.89 1.88
C CYS A 167 -13.38 2.40 2.00
N GLU A 168 -14.30 3.08 2.69
CA GLU A 168 -14.37 4.55 2.73
C GLU A 168 -13.07 5.20 3.25
N GLY A 169 -12.44 4.64 4.30
CA GLY A 169 -11.20 5.16 4.86
C GLY A 169 -10.02 5.07 3.89
N GLU A 170 -9.91 3.96 3.15
CA GLU A 170 -8.92 3.80 2.09
C GLU A 170 -9.19 4.79 0.94
N CYS A 171 -10.45 4.96 0.53
CA CYS A 171 -10.82 5.94 -0.48
C CYS A 171 -10.39 7.36 -0.09
N ARG A 172 -10.71 7.78 1.15
CA ARG A 172 -10.30 9.09 1.70
C ARG A 172 -8.79 9.26 1.68
N GLN A 173 -8.05 8.24 2.12
CA GLN A 173 -6.58 8.24 2.11
C GLN A 173 -6.03 8.41 0.68
N GLU A 174 -6.48 7.59 -0.27
CA GLU A 174 -5.95 7.59 -1.63
C GLU A 174 -6.34 8.86 -2.41
N LEU A 175 -7.50 9.46 -2.13
CA LEU A 175 -7.86 10.79 -2.65
C LEU A 175 -6.93 11.88 -2.10
N LYS A 176 -6.61 11.84 -0.79
CA LYS A 176 -5.68 12.77 -0.16
C LYS A 176 -4.29 12.67 -0.79
N VAL A 177 -3.78 11.45 -0.99
CA VAL A 177 -2.49 11.21 -1.66
C VAL A 177 -2.52 11.66 -3.12
N THR A 178 -3.62 11.40 -3.84
CA THR A 178 -3.79 11.85 -5.23
C THR A 178 -3.80 13.37 -5.35
N ALA A 179 -4.46 14.07 -4.43
CA ALA A 179 -4.46 15.53 -4.37
C ALA A 179 -3.04 16.08 -4.13
N TYR A 180 -2.31 15.47 -3.18
CA TYR A 180 -0.92 15.84 -2.90
C TYR A 180 0.00 15.71 -4.13
N ILE A 181 -0.15 14.64 -4.93
CA ILE A 181 0.60 14.48 -6.18
C ILE A 181 0.35 15.65 -7.13
N LYS A 182 -0.93 16.01 -7.32
CA LYS A 182 -1.35 17.08 -8.23
C LYS A 182 -0.92 18.48 -7.78
N GLU A 183 -0.82 18.70 -6.47
CA GLU A 183 -0.42 20.00 -5.92
C GLU A 183 1.10 20.22 -5.95
N LYS A 184 1.88 19.15 -5.80
CA LYS A 184 3.33 19.24 -5.61
C LYS A 184 4.16 19.07 -6.89
N TYR A 185 3.64 18.38 -7.90
CA TYR A 185 4.35 18.02 -9.13
C TYR A 185 3.66 18.60 -10.36
#